data_AF-A0A2X3FBJ0-F1
#
_entry.id   AF-A0A2X3FBJ0-F1
#
_cell.length_a   1.000
_cell.length_b   1.000
_cell.length_c   1.000
_cell.angle_alpha   90.00
_cell.angle_beta   90.00
_cell.angle_gamma   90.00
#
_symmetry.space_group_name_H-M   'P 1'
#
loop_
_entity.id
_entity.type
_entity.pdbx_description
1 polymer ?
#
loop_
_entity_poly.entity_id
_entity_poly.type
_entity_poly.pdbx_seq_one_letter_code
_entity_poly.pdbx_strand_id
1 'polypeptide(L)'
;MREEHLWSVARYMPTSLGELDSLGLSGSEIRFHGKTLISLVEKAQALPESALPAPLQNLIDMPGYRKAFKDIKALVQESEHGEGRKRGAAGVASADQPAAELALAAENASR
;
A
#
# COMPACT_ATOMS: atom_id res chain seq x y z
N MET A 1 5.70 -1.11 -16.45
CA MET A 1 6.35 -0.95 -15.14
C MET A 1 5.42 -1.53 -14.10
N ARG A 2 5.92 -2.43 -13.26
CA ARG A 2 5.15 -3.05 -12.18
C ARG A 2 5.17 -2.21 -10.90
N GLU A 3 4.15 -2.33 -10.05
CA GLU A 3 3.99 -1.50 -8.86
C GLU A 3 5.04 -1.82 -7.79
N GLU A 4 5.30 -3.10 -7.56
CA GLU A 4 6.32 -3.61 -6.65
C GLU A 4 7.72 -3.11 -6.99
N HIS A 5 8.01 -2.87 -8.27
CA HIS A 5 9.27 -2.28 -8.71
C HIS A 5 9.35 -0.79 -8.39
N LEU A 6 8.27 -0.04 -8.60
CA LEU A 6 8.20 1.37 -8.20
C LEU A 6 8.38 1.52 -6.70
N TRP A 7 7.74 0.65 -5.92
CA TRP A 7 7.90 0.62 -4.47
C TRP A 7 9.35 0.29 -4.07
N SER A 8 9.98 -0.67 -4.73
CA SER A 8 11.38 -1.03 -4.48
C SER A 8 12.34 0.11 -4.81
N VAL A 9 12.13 0.80 -5.94
CA VAL A 9 12.92 1.98 -6.33
C VAL A 9 12.76 3.11 -5.32
N ALA A 10 11.53 3.40 -4.89
CA ALA A 10 11.26 4.44 -3.89
C ALA A 10 11.88 4.11 -2.52
N ARG A 11 11.92 2.83 -2.14
CA ARG A 11 12.47 2.37 -0.86
C ARG A 11 13.99 2.31 -0.85
N TYR A 12 14.61 1.84 -1.92
CA TYR A 12 16.06 1.59 -1.97
C TYR A 12 16.86 2.66 -2.71
N MET A 13 16.19 3.60 -3.39
CA MET A 13 16.78 4.80 -4.00
C MET A 13 18.02 4.50 -4.87
N PRO A 14 17.90 3.64 -5.89
CA PRO A 14 19.03 3.22 -6.73
C PRO A 14 19.60 4.37 -7.54
N THR A 15 20.92 4.37 -7.72
CA THR A 15 21.67 5.43 -8.42
C THR A 15 22.22 5.01 -9.78
N SER A 16 22.09 3.73 -10.15
CA SER A 16 22.61 3.18 -11.39
C SER A 16 21.66 2.19 -12.06
N LEU A 17 21.84 1.96 -13.37
CA LEU A 17 21.04 0.96 -14.11
C LEU A 17 21.32 -0.46 -13.63
N GLY A 18 22.55 -0.75 -13.14
CA GLY A 18 22.90 -2.05 -12.57
C GLY A 18 22.22 -2.32 -11.23
N GLU A 19 22.00 -1.27 -10.42
CA GLU A 19 21.19 -1.39 -9.21
C GLU A 19 19.73 -1.66 -9.52
N LEU A 20 19.16 -1.08 -10.59
CA LEU A 20 17.81 -1.41 -11.03
C LEU A 20 17.66 -2.88 -11.41
N ASP A 21 18.66 -3.45 -12.08
CA ASP A 21 18.70 -4.87 -12.41
C ASP A 21 18.79 -5.73 -11.13
N SER A 22 19.63 -5.33 -10.18
CA SER A 22 19.77 -5.99 -8.87
C SER A 22 18.48 -5.94 -8.03
N LEU A 23 17.64 -4.93 -8.23
CA LEU A 23 16.31 -4.81 -7.62
C LEU A 23 15.24 -5.66 -8.32
N GLY A 24 15.60 -6.38 -9.39
CA GLY A 24 14.72 -7.30 -10.10
C GLY A 24 13.87 -6.67 -11.21
N LEU A 25 14.19 -5.43 -11.62
CA LEU A 25 13.49 -4.81 -12.75
C LEU A 25 13.78 -5.58 -14.03
N SER A 26 12.76 -5.76 -14.87
CA SER A 26 12.95 -6.43 -16.15
C SER A 26 13.80 -5.58 -17.10
N GLY A 27 14.54 -6.22 -17.99
CA GLY A 27 15.33 -5.51 -19.01
C GLY A 27 14.50 -4.56 -19.89
N SER A 28 13.19 -4.82 -20.06
CA SER A 28 12.26 -3.90 -20.74
C SER A 28 12.04 -2.62 -19.92
N GLU A 29 11.76 -2.76 -18.62
CA GLU A 29 11.57 -1.61 -17.73
C GLU A 29 12.84 -0.76 -17.61
N ILE A 30 14.02 -1.40 -17.51
CA ILE A 30 15.30 -0.70 -17.46
C ILE A 30 15.56 0.04 -18.77
N ARG A 31 15.33 -0.59 -19.92
CA ARG A 31 15.55 0.03 -21.24
C ARG A 31 14.64 1.22 -21.50
N PHE A 32 13.35 1.12 -21.16
CA PHE A 32 12.38 2.17 -21.46
C PHE A 32 12.31 3.25 -20.36
N HIS A 33 12.58 2.91 -19.10
CA HIS A 33 12.33 3.79 -17.96
C HIS A 33 13.52 3.98 -17.01
N GLY A 34 14.60 3.20 -17.13
CA GLY A 34 15.69 3.22 -16.15
C GLY A 34 16.30 4.61 -15.91
N LYS A 35 16.56 5.37 -16.99
CA LYS A 35 17.05 6.75 -16.89
C LYS A 35 16.06 7.69 -16.19
N THR A 36 14.77 7.53 -16.47
CA THR A 36 13.71 8.34 -15.84
C THR A 36 13.62 8.05 -14.36
N LEU A 37 13.69 6.76 -13.96
CA LEU A 37 13.65 6.36 -12.56
C LEU A 37 14.83 6.95 -11.77
N ILE A 38 16.04 6.82 -12.31
CA ILE A 38 17.25 7.38 -11.67
C ILE A 38 17.12 8.90 -11.54
N SER A 39 16.68 9.59 -12.60
CA SER A 39 16.48 11.05 -12.54
C SER A 39 15.42 11.47 -11.50
N LEU A 40 14.36 10.68 -11.31
CA LEU A 40 13.36 10.95 -10.27
C LEU A 40 13.93 10.71 -8.87
N VAL A 41 14.72 9.66 -8.68
CA VAL A 41 15.42 9.37 -7.43
C VAL A 41 16.39 10.50 -7.08
N GLU A 42 17.20 10.97 -8.04
CA GLU A 42 18.10 12.10 -7.86
C GLU A 42 17.35 13.38 -7.47
N LYS A 43 16.24 13.68 -8.16
CA LYS A 43 15.38 14.83 -7.83
C LYS A 43 14.82 14.72 -6.42
N ALA A 44 14.35 13.54 -6.02
CA ALA A 44 13.82 13.31 -4.69
C ALA A 44 14.89 13.50 -3.60
N GLN A 45 16.13 13.04 -3.83
CA GLN A 45 17.24 13.24 -2.88
C GLN A 45 17.68 14.70 -2.78
N ALA A 46 17.52 15.49 -3.85
CA ALA A 46 17.87 16.91 -3.85
C ALA A 46 16.80 17.81 -3.23
N LEU A 47 15.61 17.28 -2.90
CA LEU A 47 14.56 18.07 -2.27
C LEU A 47 14.96 18.48 -0.84
N PRO A 48 14.75 19.74 -0.44
CA PRO A 48 14.95 20.15 0.94
C PRO A 48 13.91 19.47 1.84
N GLU A 49 14.28 19.21 3.09
CA GLU A 49 13.40 18.57 4.09
C GLU A 49 12.04 19.28 4.23
N SER A 50 12.03 20.61 4.09
CA SER A 50 10.81 21.43 4.15
C SER A 50 9.82 21.19 3.00
N ALA A 51 10.27 20.59 1.90
CA ALA A 51 9.44 20.24 0.75
C ALA A 51 9.01 18.77 0.75
N LEU A 52 9.50 17.97 1.70
CA LEU A 52 9.10 16.58 1.82
C LEU A 52 7.66 16.47 2.38
N PRO A 53 6.88 15.50 1.90
CA PRO A 53 5.55 15.27 2.46
C PRO A 53 5.64 14.76 3.89
N ALA A 54 4.62 15.05 4.69
CA ALA A 54 4.51 14.50 6.03
C ALA A 54 4.46 12.95 5.97
N PRO A 55 5.15 12.24 6.89
CA PRO A 55 5.08 10.79 6.96
C PRO A 55 3.63 10.31 7.14
N LEU A 56 3.26 9.26 6.42
CA LEU A 56 1.95 8.63 6.59
C LEU A 56 1.87 7.97 7.97
N GLN A 57 0.84 8.35 8.74
CA GLN A 57 0.50 7.66 9.97
C GLN A 57 -0.39 6.46 9.67
N ASN A 58 0.07 5.26 10.03
CA ASN A 58 -0.72 4.06 9.89
C ASN A 58 -1.85 4.06 10.93
N LEU A 59 -3.09 3.96 10.45
CA LEU A 59 -4.30 3.96 11.26
C LEU A 59 -4.30 2.81 12.30
N ILE A 60 -3.76 1.65 11.94
CA ILE A 60 -3.72 0.46 12.81
C ILE A 60 -2.83 0.68 14.04
N ASP A 61 -1.78 1.50 13.88
CA ASP A 61 -0.80 1.79 14.91
C ASP A 61 -1.28 2.92 15.85
N MET A 62 -2.43 3.56 15.55
CA MET A 62 -2.99 4.59 16.40
C MET A 62 -3.49 4.01 17.74
N PRO A 63 -3.15 4.63 18.88
CA PRO A 63 -3.63 4.20 20.18
C PRO A 63 -5.15 4.12 20.22
N GLY A 64 -5.67 2.97 20.68
CA GLY A 64 -7.11 2.74 20.79
C GLY A 64 -7.82 2.37 19.49
N TYR A 65 -7.14 2.36 18.32
CA TYR A 65 -7.76 2.03 17.03
C TYR A 65 -8.53 0.71 17.06
N ARG A 66 -7.90 -0.39 17.52
CA ARG A 66 -8.56 -1.70 17.58
C ARG A 66 -9.82 -1.70 18.45
N LYS A 67 -9.81 -0.93 19.55
CA LYS A 67 -10.97 -0.80 20.44
C LYS A 67 -12.08 -0.02 19.74
N ALA A 68 -11.76 1.17 19.22
CA ALA A 68 -12.71 1.99 18.47
C ALA A 68 -13.33 1.24 17.29
N PHE A 69 -12.52 0.47 16.55
CA PHE A 69 -12.99 -0.37 15.45
C PHE A 69 -13.97 -1.45 15.91
N LYS A 70 -13.68 -2.13 17.02
CA LYS A 70 -14.59 -3.13 17.61
C LYS A 70 -15.90 -2.50 18.08
N ASP A 71 -15.83 -1.34 18.73
CA ASP A 71 -17.01 -0.62 19.22
C ASP A 71 -17.90 -0.20 18.04
N ILE A 72 -17.31 0.36 16.96
CA ILE A 72 -18.04 0.71 15.73
C ILE A 72 -18.66 -0.54 15.08
N LYS A 73 -17.90 -1.64 15.00
CA LYS A 73 -18.40 -2.89 14.41
C LYS A 73 -19.62 -3.43 15.17
N ALA A 74 -19.60 -3.36 16.50
CA ALA A 74 -20.73 -3.79 17.33
C ALA A 74 -21.97 -2.92 17.10
N LEU A 75 -21.81 -1.60 17.04
CA LEU A 75 -22.90 -0.66 16.76
C LEU A 75 -23.55 -0.92 15.38
N VAL A 76 -22.73 -1.16 14.35
CA VAL A 76 -23.24 -1.50 13.02
C VAL A 76 -24.03 -2.80 13.05
N GLN A 77 -23.53 -3.83 13.74
CA GLN A 77 -24.24 -5.10 13.88
C GLN A 77 -25.56 -4.97 14.64
N GLU A 78 -25.60 -4.16 15.69
CA GLU A 78 -26.83 -3.87 16.44
C GLU A 78 -27.86 -3.15 15.57
N SER A 79 -27.41 -2.17 14.79
CA SER A 79 -28.26 -1.40 13.86
C SER A 79 -28.87 -2.28 12.75
N GLU A 80 -28.12 -3.26 12.25
CA GLU A 80 -28.59 -4.23 11.24
C GLU A 80 -29.65 -5.22 11.79
N HIS A 81 -29.72 -5.42 13.12
CA HIS A 81 -30.80 -6.20 13.74
C HIS A 81 -32.05 -5.34 14.00
N GLY A 82 -31.92 -4.02 14.10
CA GLY A 82 -33.01 -3.07 14.38
C GLY A 82 -33.86 -2.66 13.17
N GLU A 83 -33.32 -2.74 11.95
CA GLU A 83 -34.08 -2.49 10.73
C GLU A 83 -33.82 -3.63 9.74
N GLY A 84 -34.87 -4.37 9.37
CA GLY A 84 -34.83 -5.53 8.49
C GLY A 84 -34.33 -5.22 7.08
N ARG A 85 -33.02 -5.02 6.92
CA ARG A 85 -32.36 -4.90 5.63
C ARG A 85 -31.09 -5.72 5.66
N LYS A 86 -31.22 -7.00 5.28
CA LYS A 86 -30.07 -7.83 4.90
C LYS A 86 -29.38 -7.20 3.69
N ARG A 87 -28.48 -6.24 3.91
CA ARG A 87 -27.43 -5.95 2.94
C ARG A 87 -26.33 -6.92 3.27
N GLY A 88 -26.06 -7.84 2.35
CA GLY A 88 -24.96 -8.80 2.49
C GLY A 88 -23.72 -8.06 2.97
N ALA A 89 -23.00 -8.67 3.91
CA ALA A 89 -21.78 -8.15 4.50
C ALA A 89 -20.76 -7.77 3.41
N ALA A 90 -20.89 -6.57 2.86
CA ALA A 90 -19.99 -6.01 1.89
C ALA A 90 -18.85 -5.38 2.69
N GLY A 91 -17.84 -6.21 2.98
CA GLY A 91 -16.47 -5.77 3.18
C GLY A 91 -16.19 -4.90 4.41
N VAL A 92 -16.43 -5.40 5.62
CA VAL A 92 -15.66 -4.91 6.77
C VAL A 92 -14.41 -5.79 6.85
N ALA A 93 -13.34 -5.35 6.17
CA ALA A 93 -12.03 -6.00 6.23
C ALA A 93 -11.63 -6.19 7.71
N SER A 94 -11.22 -7.42 8.04
CA SER A 94 -10.81 -7.77 9.39
C SER A 94 -9.54 -7.02 9.76
N ALA A 95 -9.53 -6.34 10.91
CA ALA A 95 -8.39 -5.56 11.40
C ALA A 95 -7.15 -6.41 11.80
N ASP A 96 -7.21 -7.73 11.60
CA ASP A 96 -6.18 -8.70 12.00
C ASP A 96 -5.70 -9.58 10.83
N GLN A 97 -6.08 -9.27 9.59
CA GLN A 97 -5.55 -10.01 8.43
C GLN A 97 -4.09 -9.63 8.20
N PRO A 98 -3.14 -10.59 8.18
CA PRO A 98 -1.78 -10.31 7.80
C PRO A 98 -1.77 -9.79 6.35
N ALA A 99 -0.97 -8.77 6.07
CA ALA A 99 -0.90 -8.12 4.75
C ALA A 99 -0.68 -9.12 3.58
N ALA A 100 -0.14 -10.30 3.86
CA ALA A 100 0.03 -11.40 2.90
C ALA A 100 -1.29 -12.01 2.40
N GLU A 101 -2.37 -11.98 3.19
CA GLU A 101 -3.66 -12.60 2.82
C GLU A 101 -4.51 -11.70 1.90
N LEU A 102 -4.31 -10.38 1.97
CA LEU A 102 -4.94 -9.41 1.06
C LEU A 102 -4.42 -9.53 -0.38
N ALA A 103 -3.15 -9.93 -0.57
CA ALA A 103 -2.57 -10.15 -1.89
C ALA A 103 -3.17 -11.39 -2.57
N LEU A 104 -3.40 -12.48 -1.83
CA LEU A 104 -3.95 -13.72 -2.38
C LEU A 104 -5.43 -13.59 -2.77
N ALA A 105 -6.19 -12.74 -2.08
CA ALA A 105 -7.59 -12.46 -2.40
C ALA A 105 -7.75 -11.66 -3.71
N ALA A 106 -6.79 -10.80 -4.06
CA ALA A 106 -6.81 -10.04 -5.30
C ALA A 106 -6.52 -10.91 -6.53
N GLU A 107 -5.68 -11.94 -6.39
CA GLU A 107 -5.30 -12.83 -7.50
C GLU A 107 -6.41 -13.84 -7.88
N ASN A 108 -7.20 -14.30 -6.90
CA ASN A 108 -8.31 -15.23 -7.14
C ASN A 108 -9.59 -14.57 -7.67
N ALA A 109 -9.67 -13.23 -7.67
CA ALA A 109 -10.83 -12.49 -8.17
C ALA A 109 -10.77 -12.21 -9.69
N SER A 110 -9.68 -12.61 -10.37
CA SER A 110 -9.49 -12.44 -11.83
C SER A 110 -9.43 -13.75 -12.62
N ARG A 111 -10.03 -14.83 -12.10
CA ARG A 111 -10.26 -16.09 -12.85
C ARG A 111 -11.74 -16.42 -12.93
#